data_AF-K4AN91-F1
#
_entry.id   AF-K4AN91-F1
#
_cell.length_a   1.000
_cell.length_b   1.000
_cell.length_c   1.000
_cell.angle_alpha   90.00
_cell.angle_beta   90.00
_cell.angle_gamma   90.00
#
_symmetry.space_group_name_H-M   'P 1'
#
loop_
_entity.id
_entity.type
_entity.pdbx_description
1 polymer ?
#
loop_
_entity_poly.entity_id
_entity_poly.type
_entity_poly.pdbx_seq_one_letter_code
_entity_poly.pdbx_strand_id
1 'polypeptide(L)' 'MGYSGVKAWLDGLGLSRYAPVFEIHEVDDEVLPMLTLEDLKDMGIGAVGSRRKMYAAIQKLRSDSAS' A
#
# COMPACT_ATOMS: atom_id res chain seq x y z
N MET A 1 16.22 4.07 -13.52
CA MET A 1 15.98 4.37 -12.09
C MET A 1 14.74 3.59 -11.70
N GLY A 2 14.91 2.43 -11.06
CA GLY A 2 13.79 1.64 -10.57
C GLY A 2 13.20 2.37 -9.37
N TYR A 3 11.99 2.92 -9.53
CA TYR A 3 11.18 3.32 -8.40
C TYR A 3 10.61 2.04 -7.77
N SER A 4 11.47 1.23 -7.17
CA SER A 4 11.13 -0.07 -6.59
C SER A 4 10.88 0.15 -5.10
N GLY A 5 9.66 -0.09 -4.65
CA GLY A 5 9.30 -0.02 -3.23
C GLY A 5 7.99 0.70 -2.96
N VAL A 6 7.52 0.55 -1.73
CA VAL A 6 6.19 0.99 -1.29
C VAL A 6 5.94 2.48 -1.53
N LYS A 7 6.95 3.34 -1.35
CA LYS A 7 6.84 4.78 -1.61
C LYS A 7 6.50 5.10 -3.07
N ALA A 8 7.11 4.40 -4.02
CA ALA A 8 6.85 4.60 -5.44
C ALA A 8 5.45 4.14 -5.84
N TRP A 9 5.03 3.00 -5.29
CA TRP A 9 3.68 2.49 -5.46
C TRP A 9 2.64 3.48 -4.91
N LEU A 10 2.87 4.03 -3.71
CA LEU A 10 2.00 5.07 -3.14
C LEU A 10 1.98 6.34 -4.00
N ASP A 11 3.10 6.71 -4.60
CA ASP A 11 3.18 7.88 -5.49
C ASP A 11 2.33 7.73 -6.75
N GLY A 12 2.38 6.56 -7.39
CA GLY A 12 1.51 6.23 -8.53
C GLY A 12 0.01 6.25 -8.18
N LEU A 13 -0.35 6.11 -6.90
CA LEU A 13 -1.72 6.23 -6.42
C LEU A 13 -2.12 7.66 -6.02
N GLY A 14 -1.18 8.60 -5.99
CA GLY A 14 -1.36 9.94 -5.42
C GLY A 14 -1.54 9.92 -3.90
N LEU A 15 -0.95 8.92 -3.24
CA LEU A 15 -1.06 8.65 -1.80
C LEU A 15 0.30 8.68 -1.09
N SER A 16 1.32 9.32 -1.70
CA SER A 16 2.69 9.41 -1.18
C SER A 16 2.79 9.96 0.24
N ARG A 17 1.78 10.72 0.70
CA ARG A 17 1.66 11.21 2.09
C ARG A 17 1.61 10.11 3.15
N TYR A 18 1.27 8.88 2.76
CA TYR A 18 1.21 7.73 3.66
C TYR A 18 2.53 6.96 3.71
N ALA A 19 3.55 7.31 2.91
CA ALA A 19 4.82 6.59 2.91
C ALA A 19 5.47 6.45 4.30
N PRO A 20 5.48 7.49 5.17
CA PRO A 20 6.02 7.33 6.53
C PRO A 20 5.27 6.31 7.38
N VAL A 21 3.95 6.15 7.15
CA VAL A 21 3.14 5.15 7.88
C VAL A 21 3.56 3.75 7.49
N PHE A 22 3.75 3.49 6.20
CA PHE A 22 4.21 2.18 5.75
C PHE A 22 5.63 1.88 6.22
N GLU A 23 6.52 2.88 6.25
CA GLU A 23 7.89 2.74 6.77
C GLU A 23 7.91 2.44 8.28
N ILE A 24 7.13 3.16 9.09
CA ILE A 24 7.03 2.95 10.55
C ILE A 24 6.51 1.54 10.88
N HIS A 25 5.60 1.02 10.06
CA HIS A 25 5.05 -0.32 10.22
C HIS A 25 5.86 -1.40 9.49
N GLU A 26 7.07 -1.06 9.01
CA GLU A 26 8.00 -1.98 8.35
C GLU A 26 7.38 -2.73 7.16
N VAL A 27 6.50 -2.05 6.41
CA VAL A 27 5.88 -2.63 5.21
C VAL A 27 6.82 -2.46 4.01
N ASP A 28 7.29 -3.58 3.50
CA ASP A 28 8.08 -3.72 2.29
C ASP A 28 7.23 -4.28 1.12
N ASP A 29 7.87 -4.57 -0.02
CA ASP A 29 7.17 -5.08 -1.20
C ASP A 29 6.63 -6.51 -1.04
N GLU A 30 7.20 -7.31 -0.13
CA GLU A 30 6.72 -8.66 0.19
C GLU A 30 5.47 -8.61 1.08
N VAL A 31 5.43 -7.71 2.06
CA VAL A 31 4.29 -7.55 2.99
C VAL A 31 3.16 -6.72 2.37
N LEU A 32 3.48 -5.74 1.51
CA LEU A 32 2.49 -4.88 0.85
C LEU A 32 1.31 -5.65 0.22
N PRO A 33 1.51 -6.71 -0.59
CA PRO A 33 0.42 -7.48 -1.17
C PRO A 33 -0.38 -8.23 -0.10
N MET A 34 0.16 -8.49 1.09
CA MET A 34 -0.53 -9.26 2.14
C MET A 34 -1.54 -8.41 2.94
N LEU A 35 -1.36 -7.09 2.98
CA LEU A 35 -2.20 -6.18 3.77
C LEU A 35 -3.69 -6.28 3.47
N THR A 36 -4.50 -6.31 4.53
CA THR A 36 -5.95 -6.25 4.49
C THR A 36 -6.47 -4.83 4.75
N LEU A 37 -7.78 -4.65 4.58
CA LEU A 37 -8.43 -3.37 4.88
C LEU A 37 -8.41 -3.04 6.38
N GLU A 38 -8.33 -4.07 7.24
CA GLU A 38 -8.17 -3.93 8.68
C GLU A 38 -6.75 -3.50 9.03
N ASP A 39 -5.72 -4.14 8.47
CA ASP A 39 -4.33 -3.74 8.68
C ASP A 39 -4.10 -2.26 8.30
N LEU A 40 -4.61 -1.83 7.14
CA LEU A 40 -4.53 -0.42 6.72
C LEU A 40 -5.21 0.52 7.72
N LYS A 41 -6.29 0.08 8.38
CA LYS A 41 -6.98 0.87 9.41
C LYS A 41 -6.12 0.94 10.67
N ASP A 42 -5.55 -0.16 11.12
CA ASP A 42 -4.73 -0.26 12.32
C ASP A 42 -3.39 0.48 12.17
N MET A 43 -2.86 0.58 10.94
CA MET A 43 -1.74 1.44 10.59
C MET A 43 -2.07 2.95 10.67
N GLY A 44 -3.31 3.34 10.98
CA GLY A 44 -3.70 4.74 11.14
C GLY A 44 -4.22 5.42 9.86
N ILE A 45 -4.52 4.66 8.81
CA ILE A 45 -5.13 5.20 7.59
C ILE A 45 -6.64 5.37 7.83
N GLY A 46 -7.05 6.37 8.62
CA GLY A 46 -8.46 6.55 8.99
C GLY A 46 -9.39 6.86 7.81
N ALA A 47 -8.89 7.60 6.81
CA ALA A 47 -9.67 8.05 5.66
C ALA A 47 -10.19 6.86 4.83
N VAL A 48 -11.51 6.69 4.79
CA VAL A 48 -12.17 5.56 4.10
C VAL A 48 -11.83 5.53 2.61
N GLY A 49 -11.82 6.69 1.93
CA GLY A 49 -11.47 6.78 0.52
C GLY A 49 -10.04 6.32 0.22
N SER A 50 -9.06 6.80 0.99
CA SER A 50 -7.65 6.38 0.85
C SER A 50 -7.49 4.88 1.07
N ARG A 51 -8.08 4.33 2.15
CA ARG A 51 -8.03 2.89 2.45
C ARG A 51 -8.61 2.04 1.34
N ARG A 52 -9.81 2.38 0.87
CA ARG A 52 -10.47 1.64 -0.22
C ARG A 52 -9.63 1.68 -1.50
N LYS A 53 -9.03 2.84 -1.82
CA LYS A 53 -8.14 3.00 -2.97
C LYS A 53 -6.89 2.14 -2.86
N MET A 54 -6.22 2.15 -1.71
CA MET A 54 -5.03 1.31 -1.45
C MET A 54 -5.37 -0.17 -1.52
N TYR A 55 -6.44 -0.60 -0.85
CA TYR A 55 -6.84 -2.01 -0.84
C TYR A 55 -7.20 -2.53 -2.23
N ALA A 56 -7.88 -1.73 -3.05
CA ALA A 56 -8.15 -2.09 -4.44
C ALA A 56 -6.86 -2.21 -5.28
N ALA A 57 -5.87 -1.35 -5.03
CA ALA A 57 -4.57 -1.43 -5.71
C ALA A 57 -3.74 -2.65 -5.23
N ILE A 58 -3.78 -2.98 -3.93
CA ILE A 58 -3.16 -4.18 -3.37
C ILE A 58 -3.75 -5.45 -4.00
N GLN A 59 -5.07 -5.52 -4.20
CA GLN A 59 -5.69 -6.65 -4.88
C GLN A 59 -5.19 -6.81 -6.32
N LYS A 60 -4.92 -5.72 -7.04
CA LYS A 60 -4.33 -5.78 -8.39
C LYS A 60 -2.91 -6.32 -8.37
N LEU A 61 -2.09 -5.94 -7.37
CA LEU A 61 -0.74 -6.49 -7.22
C LEU A 61 -0.78 -8.03 -7.08
N ARG A 62 -1.71 -8.57 -6.29
CA ARG A 62 -1.88 -10.02 -6.13
C ARG A 62 -2.23 -10.73 -7.44
N SER A 63 -3.01 -10.09 -8.29
CA SER A 63 -3.40 -10.65 -9.59
C SER A 63 -2.25 -10.65 -10.60
N ASP A 64 -1.40 -9.62 -10.57
CA ASP A 64 -0.22 -9.52 -11.45
C ASP A 64 0.86 -10.55 -11.07
N SER A 65 1.05 -10.81 -9.77
CA SER A 65 1.99 -11.83 -9.27
C SER A 65 1.59 -13.27 -9.58
N ALA A 66 0.34 -13.52 -9.96
CA ALA A 66 -0.22 -14.85 -10.23
C ALA A 66 -0.24 -15.22 -11.73
N SER A 67 0.39 -14.40 -12.58
CA SER A 67 0.44 -14.60 -14.05
C SER A 67 1.81 -15.05 -14.53
#